data_AF-A0A380FQ61-F1
#
_entry.id   AF-A0A380FQ61-F1
#
_cell.length_a   1.000
_cell.length_b   1.000
_cell.length_c   1.000
_cell.angle_alpha   90.00
_cell.angle_beta   90.00
_cell.angle_gamma   90.00
#
_symmetry.space_group_name_H-M   'P 1'
#
loop_
_entity.id
_entity.type
_entity.pdbx_description
1 polymer ?
#
loop_
_entity_poly.entity_id
_entity_poly.type
_entity_poly.pdbx_seq_one_letter_code
_entity_poly.pdbx_strand_id
1 'polypeptide(L)'
;MLFNVELPYKGTFKGGEVLKVSVVDPSSNESLATTIHVEDITAPKSPTVKPITSDNPLVVGTAEVGSTIKVKLPNGKVISTKVGKQGNYKVKIPNNFKLNGGESLIITATDVSGNTSEEITVKVTDNTAPTNPNVNPIDKDSKIISGTAEANATIKIKLPNGKVFSWKCR
;
A
#
# COMPACT_ATOMS: atom_id res chain seq x y z
N MET A 1 -46.39 17.01 16.90
CA MET A 1 -45.94 15.92 17.78
C MET A 1 -44.53 15.55 17.35
N LEU A 2 -43.61 15.33 18.28
CA LEU A 2 -42.32 14.70 18.02
C LEU A 2 -42.48 13.22 18.40
N PHE A 3 -41.94 12.31 17.60
CA PHE A 3 -41.90 10.89 17.95
C PHE A 3 -40.44 10.46 18.16
N ASN A 4 -40.23 9.56 19.11
CA ASN A 4 -38.97 8.87 19.31
C ASN A 4 -39.33 7.40 19.55
N VAL A 5 -39.09 6.56 18.55
CA VAL A 5 -39.50 5.15 18.53
C VAL A 5 -38.24 4.31 18.52
N GLU A 6 -38.10 3.43 19.52
CA GLU A 6 -37.07 2.41 19.49
C GLU A 6 -37.45 1.36 18.44
N LEU A 7 -36.55 1.12 17.49
CA LEU A 7 -36.78 0.12 16.47
C LEU A 7 -36.63 -1.26 17.11
N PRO A 8 -37.64 -2.17 17.03
CA PRO A 8 -37.58 -3.48 17.68
C PRO A 8 -36.63 -4.47 16.97
N TYR A 9 -35.66 -3.96 16.20
CA TYR A 9 -34.73 -4.74 15.41
C TYR A 9 -33.58 -5.25 16.28
N LYS A 10 -33.48 -6.58 16.41
CA LYS A 10 -32.45 -7.23 17.24
C LYS A 10 -31.10 -7.39 16.52
N GLY A 11 -31.01 -7.04 15.24
CA GLY A 11 -29.78 -7.11 14.44
C GLY A 11 -29.13 -5.74 14.27
N THR A 12 -28.11 -5.67 13.41
CA THR A 12 -27.55 -4.41 12.91
C THR A 12 -28.02 -4.16 11.49
N PHE A 13 -28.48 -2.94 11.19
CA PHE A 13 -28.75 -2.57 9.81
C PHE A 13 -27.48 -2.65 8.98
N LYS A 14 -27.61 -3.05 7.72
CA LYS A 14 -26.52 -2.98 6.76
C LYS A 14 -26.59 -1.63 6.05
N GLY A 15 -25.42 -1.07 5.77
CA GLY A 15 -25.30 0.09 4.90
C GLY A 15 -26.05 -0.10 3.58
N GLY A 16 -26.81 0.91 3.18
CA GLY A 16 -27.63 0.89 1.97
C GLY A 16 -29.02 0.26 2.13
N GLU A 17 -29.36 -0.30 3.31
CA GLU A 17 -30.74 -0.73 3.58
C GLU A 17 -31.71 0.44 3.56
N VAL A 18 -32.96 0.15 3.21
CA VAL A 18 -34.01 1.15 3.01
C VAL A 18 -35.11 0.93 4.03
N LEU A 19 -35.37 1.94 4.86
CA LEU A 19 -36.50 1.99 5.77
C LEU A 19 -37.61 2.85 5.17
N LYS A 20 -38.85 2.45 5.39
CA LYS A 20 -40.05 3.20 4.98
C LYS A 20 -40.85 3.54 6.22
N VAL A 21 -41.22 4.81 6.33
CA VAL A 21 -41.97 5.34 7.48
C VAL A 21 -43.26 5.98 6.97
N SER A 22 -44.40 5.48 7.43
CA SER A 22 -45.74 6.04 7.19
C SER A 22 -46.43 6.26 8.54
N VAL A 23 -47.51 7.04 8.53
CA VAL A 23 -48.38 7.24 9.69
C VAL A 23 -49.80 6.82 9.35
N VAL A 24 -50.46 6.16 10.28
CA VAL A 24 -51.87 5.75 10.17
C VAL A 24 -52.70 6.58 11.16
N ASP A 25 -53.79 7.18 10.69
CA ASP A 25 -54.71 7.95 11.54
C ASP A 25 -55.68 7.03 12.32
N PRO A 26 -56.44 7.55 13.32
CA PRO A 26 -57.40 6.74 14.08
C PRO A 26 -58.53 6.12 13.24
N SER A 27 -58.78 6.62 12.03
CA SER A 27 -59.75 6.10 11.08
C SER A 27 -59.13 5.08 10.11
N SER A 28 -57.89 4.65 10.35
CA SER A 28 -57.13 3.70 9.53
C SER A 28 -56.72 4.19 8.15
N ASN A 29 -56.65 5.51 7.93
CA ASN A 29 -56.06 6.06 6.71
C ASN A 29 -54.53 6.15 6.86
N GLU A 30 -53.78 5.58 5.91
CA GLU A 30 -52.31 5.60 5.89
C GLU A 30 -51.77 6.71 4.97
N SER A 31 -50.73 7.41 5.42
CA SER A 31 -50.00 8.38 4.59
C SER A 31 -49.14 7.71 3.51
N LEU A 32 -48.64 8.49 2.55
CA LEU A 32 -47.49 8.04 1.76
C LEU A 32 -46.28 7.78 2.67
N ALA A 33 -45.43 6.84 2.25
CA ALA A 33 -44.21 6.50 2.97
C ALA A 33 -43.06 7.46 2.66
N THR A 34 -42.37 7.92 3.70
CA THR A 34 -41.05 8.55 3.60
C THR A 34 -39.98 7.47 3.57
N THR A 35 -38.98 7.63 2.71
CA THR A 35 -37.87 6.67 2.57
C THR A 35 -36.62 7.18 3.28
N ILE A 36 -35.98 6.31 4.06
CA ILE A 36 -34.73 6.58 4.77
C ILE A 36 -33.70 5.54 4.32
N HIS A 37 -32.49 5.98 3.97
CA HIS A 37 -31.37 5.09 3.68
C HIS A 37 -30.49 4.94 4.92
N VAL A 38 -30.17 3.70 5.27
CA VAL A 38 -29.19 3.41 6.30
C VAL A 38 -27.81 3.74 5.75
N GLU A 39 -27.08 4.63 6.42
CA GLU A 39 -25.71 4.95 6.05
C GLU A 39 -24.80 3.74 6.25
N ASP A 40 -23.91 3.53 5.29
CA ASP A 40 -22.87 2.52 5.41
C ASP A 40 -21.66 3.10 6.13
N ILE A 41 -21.42 2.60 7.35
CA ILE A 41 -20.28 3.00 8.20
C ILE A 41 -19.25 1.88 8.35
N THR A 42 -19.36 0.80 7.56
CA THR A 42 -18.49 -0.37 7.71
C THR A 42 -17.23 -0.20 6.87
N ALA A 43 -16.07 -0.09 7.52
CA ALA A 43 -14.81 -0.04 6.80
C ALA A 43 -14.46 -1.36 6.08
N PRO A 44 -13.81 -1.28 4.90
CA PRO A 44 -13.27 -2.46 4.23
C PRO A 44 -12.11 -3.06 5.04
N LYS A 45 -11.80 -4.33 4.79
CA LYS A 45 -10.57 -4.96 5.33
C LYS A 45 -9.33 -4.26 4.77
N SER A 46 -8.26 -4.23 5.56
CA SER A 46 -6.97 -3.71 5.11
C SER A 46 -6.48 -4.43 3.84
N PRO A 47 -5.88 -3.69 2.90
CA PRO A 47 -5.37 -4.29 1.67
C PRO A 47 -4.22 -5.25 1.95
N THR A 48 -4.03 -6.23 1.07
CA THR A 48 -2.80 -7.04 1.03
C THR A 48 -1.81 -6.41 0.05
N VAL A 49 -0.51 -6.64 0.24
CA VAL A 49 0.57 -6.11 -0.62
C VAL A 49 1.66 -7.15 -0.76
N LYS A 50 2.11 -7.38 -2.01
CA LYS A 50 3.31 -8.19 -2.30
C LYS A 50 4.59 -7.40 -1.96
N PRO A 51 5.73 -8.07 -1.70
CA PRO A 51 6.99 -7.38 -1.45
C PRO A 51 7.34 -6.36 -2.53
N ILE A 52 7.89 -5.23 -2.11
CA ILE A 52 8.27 -4.09 -2.96
C ILE A 52 9.78 -3.93 -2.90
N THR A 53 10.42 -3.74 -4.05
CA THR A 53 11.87 -3.57 -4.17
C THR A 53 12.25 -2.19 -4.74
N SER A 54 13.46 -1.71 -4.42
CA SER A 54 13.97 -0.38 -4.83
C SER A 54 14.24 -0.23 -6.34
N ASP A 55 14.38 -1.34 -7.06
CA ASP A 55 14.59 -1.43 -8.51
C ASP A 55 13.29 -1.61 -9.31
N ASN A 56 12.22 -2.08 -8.68
CA ASN A 56 10.89 -2.23 -9.27
C ASN A 56 9.81 -1.69 -8.31
N PRO A 57 9.62 -0.36 -8.27
CA PRO A 57 8.74 0.28 -7.30
C PRO A 57 7.27 0.14 -7.76
N LEU A 58 6.73 -1.06 -7.59
CA LEU A 58 5.39 -1.45 -8.00
C LEU A 58 4.63 -2.05 -6.81
N VAL A 59 3.53 -1.41 -6.42
CA VAL A 59 2.64 -1.92 -5.37
C VAL A 59 1.59 -2.80 -6.03
N VAL A 60 1.56 -4.08 -5.70
CA VAL A 60 0.59 -5.05 -6.20
C VAL A 60 -0.01 -5.77 -5.03
N GLY A 61 -1.33 -5.97 -5.07
CA GLY A 61 -2.03 -6.60 -3.95
C GLY A 61 -3.49 -6.88 -4.24
N THR A 62 -4.23 -7.19 -3.18
CA THR A 62 -5.67 -7.36 -3.21
C THR A 62 -6.38 -6.51 -2.17
N ALA A 63 -7.63 -6.14 -2.45
CA ALA A 63 -8.51 -5.40 -1.56
C ALA A 63 -9.97 -5.60 -1.99
N GLU A 64 -10.89 -4.94 -1.29
CA GLU A 64 -12.30 -4.98 -1.62
C GLU A 64 -12.58 -4.45 -3.04
N VAL A 65 -13.40 -5.18 -3.81
CA VAL A 65 -13.74 -4.83 -5.19
C VAL A 65 -14.43 -3.47 -5.25
N GLY A 66 -14.00 -2.60 -6.17
CA GLY A 66 -14.59 -1.27 -6.34
C GLY A 66 -14.10 -0.23 -5.33
N SER A 67 -13.41 -0.63 -4.26
CA SER A 67 -12.73 0.29 -3.35
C SER A 67 -11.57 1.02 -4.04
N THR A 68 -11.08 2.08 -3.42
CA THR A 68 -9.93 2.86 -3.86
C THR A 68 -8.76 2.63 -2.92
N ILE A 69 -7.64 2.16 -3.46
CA ILE A 69 -6.37 2.06 -2.74
C ILE A 69 -5.70 3.42 -2.72
N LYS A 70 -5.17 3.82 -1.57
CA LYS A 70 -4.28 4.97 -1.39
C LYS A 70 -2.92 4.48 -0.91
N VAL A 71 -1.86 4.87 -1.61
CA VAL A 71 -0.46 4.61 -1.23
C VAL A 71 0.18 5.95 -0.88
N LYS A 72 0.53 6.14 0.38
CA LYS A 72 1.27 7.31 0.87
C LYS A 72 2.76 7.00 0.90
N LEU A 73 3.52 7.83 0.18
CA LEU A 73 4.97 7.76 0.06
C LEU A 73 5.65 8.44 1.25
N PRO A 74 6.96 8.18 1.49
CA PRO A 74 7.72 8.80 2.58
C PRO A 74 7.72 10.33 2.57
N ASN A 75 7.63 10.95 1.38
CA ASN A 75 7.54 12.41 1.25
C ASN A 75 6.12 12.97 1.44
N GLY A 76 5.15 12.13 1.84
CA GLY A 76 3.75 12.50 2.02
C GLY A 76 2.89 12.49 0.76
N LYS A 77 3.48 12.30 -0.44
CA LYS A 77 2.69 12.19 -1.68
C LYS A 77 1.79 10.96 -1.63
N VAL A 78 0.54 11.13 -2.04
CA VAL A 78 -0.45 10.04 -2.13
C VAL A 78 -0.68 9.69 -3.60
N ILE A 79 -0.70 8.39 -3.89
CA ILE A 79 -1.07 7.84 -5.19
C ILE A 79 -2.29 6.94 -4.98
N SER A 80 -3.29 7.06 -5.84
CA SER A 80 -4.52 6.30 -5.71
C SER A 80 -4.80 5.45 -6.94
N THR A 81 -5.45 4.31 -6.74
CA THR A 81 -5.99 3.48 -7.84
C THR A 81 -7.29 2.79 -7.41
N LYS A 82 -8.15 2.45 -8.37
CA LYS A 82 -9.34 1.63 -8.08
C LYS A 82 -8.98 0.14 -8.09
N VAL A 83 -9.62 -0.62 -7.22
CA VAL A 83 -9.53 -2.08 -7.20
C VAL A 83 -10.38 -2.67 -8.31
N GLY A 84 -9.81 -3.57 -9.09
CA GLY A 84 -10.49 -4.23 -10.20
C GLY A 84 -11.60 -5.18 -9.75
N LYS A 85 -12.39 -5.68 -10.70
CA LYS A 85 -13.51 -6.61 -10.45
C LYS A 85 -13.10 -7.95 -9.81
N GLN A 86 -11.82 -8.31 -9.90
CA GLN A 86 -11.26 -9.55 -9.31
C GLN A 86 -10.59 -9.29 -7.95
N GLY A 87 -10.72 -8.08 -7.40
CA GLY A 87 -10.13 -7.69 -6.11
C GLY A 87 -8.64 -7.38 -6.18
N ASN A 88 -8.03 -7.42 -7.36
CA ASN A 88 -6.63 -7.09 -7.58
C ASN A 88 -6.42 -5.61 -7.90
N TYR A 89 -5.29 -5.06 -7.48
CA TYR A 89 -4.87 -3.71 -7.83
C TYR A 89 -3.37 -3.64 -8.13
N LYS A 90 -2.99 -2.59 -8.87
CA LYS A 90 -1.60 -2.28 -9.22
C LYS A 90 -1.40 -0.76 -9.17
N VAL A 91 -0.43 -0.31 -8.40
CA VAL A 91 0.01 1.10 -8.33
C VAL A 91 1.46 1.17 -8.75
N LYS A 92 1.73 1.94 -9.81
CA LYS A 92 3.09 2.25 -10.24
C LYS A 92 3.56 3.51 -9.51
N ILE A 93 4.67 3.40 -8.76
CA ILE A 93 5.30 4.60 -8.19
C ILE A 93 5.91 5.40 -9.35
N PRO A 94 5.66 6.73 -9.42
CA PRO A 94 6.23 7.58 -10.46
C PRO A 94 7.76 7.49 -10.51
N ASN A 95 8.33 7.43 -11.72
CA ASN A 95 9.78 7.31 -11.91
C ASN A 95 10.59 8.48 -11.31
N ASN A 96 9.95 9.64 -11.10
CA ASN A 96 10.59 10.79 -10.45
C ASN A 96 10.65 10.67 -8.91
N PHE A 97 10.11 9.59 -8.34
CA PHE A 97 10.24 9.26 -6.93
C PHE A 97 11.09 8.00 -6.80
N LYS A 98 12.36 8.18 -6.40
CA LYS A 98 13.29 7.07 -6.22
C LYS A 98 13.10 6.44 -4.82
N LEU A 99 12.94 5.13 -4.80
CA LEU A 99 13.08 4.31 -3.59
C LEU A 99 14.48 3.70 -3.58
N ASN A 100 15.16 3.76 -2.44
CA ASN A 100 16.50 3.20 -2.23
C ASN A 100 16.45 1.91 -1.42
N GLY A 101 15.33 1.59 -0.79
CA GLY A 101 15.20 0.49 0.15
C GLY A 101 15.33 0.97 1.59
N GLY A 102 14.59 0.31 2.47
CA GLY A 102 14.46 0.70 3.87
C GLY A 102 13.31 1.65 4.15
N GLU A 103 12.80 2.36 3.15
CA GLU A 103 11.65 3.26 3.32
C GLU A 103 10.34 2.50 3.60
N SER A 104 9.39 3.18 4.24
CA SER A 104 8.06 2.64 4.54
C SER A 104 6.99 3.31 3.69
N LEU A 105 6.10 2.51 3.09
CA LEU A 105 4.90 2.98 2.41
C LEU A 105 3.67 2.67 3.28
N ILE A 106 2.75 3.63 3.41
CA ILE A 106 1.49 3.45 4.13
C ILE A 106 0.37 3.25 3.12
N ILE A 107 -0.45 2.21 3.30
CA ILE A 107 -1.45 1.80 2.32
C ILE A 107 -2.80 1.57 3.01
N THR A 108 -3.87 2.16 2.45
CA THR A 108 -5.26 1.99 2.90
C THR A 108 -6.18 1.71 1.73
N ALA A 109 -7.36 1.16 2.01
CA ALA A 109 -8.48 1.04 1.07
C ALA A 109 -9.66 1.89 1.55
N THR A 110 -10.32 2.62 0.65
CA THR A 110 -11.56 3.34 0.91
C THR A 110 -12.67 2.75 0.06
N ASP A 111 -13.77 2.30 0.67
CA ASP A 111 -14.92 1.73 -0.07
C ASP A 111 -15.70 2.78 -0.88
N VAL A 112 -16.81 2.39 -1.49
CA VAL A 112 -17.67 3.28 -2.30
C VAL A 112 -18.50 4.25 -1.45
N SER A 113 -18.70 3.92 -0.18
CA SER A 113 -19.47 4.69 0.81
C SER A 113 -18.60 5.74 1.51
N GLY A 114 -17.28 5.64 1.40
CA GLY A 114 -16.29 6.55 1.99
C GLY A 114 -15.58 6.01 3.23
N ASN A 115 -15.89 4.80 3.70
CA ASN A 115 -15.23 4.22 4.87
C ASN A 115 -13.82 3.75 4.51
N THR A 116 -12.87 3.98 5.42
CA THR A 116 -11.44 3.67 5.19
C THR A 116 -10.97 2.55 6.09
N SER A 117 -10.24 1.59 5.53
CA SER A 117 -9.62 0.48 6.27
C SER A 117 -8.61 0.97 7.30
N GLU A 118 -8.20 0.07 8.21
CA GLU A 118 -6.95 0.26 8.93
C GLU A 118 -5.77 0.37 7.94
N GLU A 119 -4.72 1.07 8.35
CA GLU A 119 -3.51 1.24 7.54
C GLU A 119 -2.58 0.04 7.67
N ILE A 120 -1.89 -0.28 6.57
CA ILE A 120 -0.74 -1.19 6.60
C ILE A 120 0.52 -0.43 6.23
N THR A 121 1.63 -0.83 6.85
CA THR A 121 2.96 -0.30 6.53
C THR A 121 3.80 -1.37 5.85
N VAL A 122 4.33 -1.06 4.68
CA VAL A 122 5.18 -1.98 3.90
C VAL A 122 6.57 -1.37 3.76
N LYS A 123 7.58 -2.10 4.23
CA LYS A 123 8.98 -1.70 4.09
C LYS A 123 9.51 -2.12 2.71
N VAL A 124 10.13 -1.18 2.01
CA VAL A 124 10.77 -1.41 0.71
C VAL A 124 12.06 -2.16 0.93
N THR A 125 12.27 -3.24 0.19
CA THR A 125 13.52 -4.01 0.21
C THR A 125 14.52 -3.35 -0.73
N ASP A 126 15.75 -3.15 -0.26
CA ASP A 126 16.81 -2.73 -1.15
C ASP A 126 17.22 -3.89 -2.08
N ASN A 127 17.08 -3.67 -3.38
CA ASN A 127 17.55 -4.56 -4.44
C ASN A 127 18.38 -3.80 -5.49
N THR A 128 18.83 -2.57 -5.16
CA THR A 128 19.71 -1.81 -6.05
C THR A 128 21.11 -2.38 -5.93
N ALA A 129 21.66 -2.86 -7.05
CA ALA A 129 23.03 -3.37 -7.06
C ALA A 129 24.04 -2.23 -6.85
N PRO A 130 25.17 -2.50 -6.16
CA PRO A 130 26.24 -1.53 -6.06
C PRO A 130 26.81 -1.14 -7.42
N THR A 131 27.35 0.06 -7.52
CA THR A 131 28.12 0.47 -8.70
C THR A 131 29.40 -0.36 -8.85
N ASN A 132 29.82 -0.61 -10.10
CA ASN A 132 31.08 -1.31 -10.36
C ASN A 132 32.26 -0.56 -9.71
N PRO A 133 33.21 -1.28 -9.09
CA PRO A 133 34.41 -0.64 -8.58
C PRO A 133 35.26 -0.13 -9.76
N ASN A 134 35.85 1.05 -9.59
CA ASN A 134 36.92 1.52 -10.46
C ASN A 134 38.25 1.06 -9.87
N VAL A 135 39.06 0.36 -10.65
CA VAL A 135 40.34 -0.20 -10.21
C VAL A 135 41.47 0.43 -11.01
N ASN A 136 42.50 0.92 -10.31
CA ASN A 136 43.69 1.48 -10.95
C ASN A 136 44.49 0.38 -11.67
N PRO A 137 45.19 0.70 -12.78
CA PRO A 137 46.05 -0.26 -13.46
C PRO A 137 47.07 -0.91 -12.51
N ILE A 138 47.32 -2.19 -12.72
CA ILE A 138 48.35 -2.97 -12.02
C ILE A 138 49.32 -3.57 -13.03
N ASP A 139 50.53 -3.87 -12.58
CA ASP A 139 51.57 -4.55 -13.34
C ASP A 139 52.06 -5.83 -12.64
N LYS A 140 53.11 -6.44 -13.18
CA LYS A 140 53.69 -7.69 -12.66
C LYS A 140 54.30 -7.57 -11.25
N ASP A 141 54.66 -6.35 -10.82
CA ASP A 141 55.33 -6.10 -9.54
C ASP A 141 54.35 -5.56 -8.48
N SER A 142 53.10 -5.29 -8.88
CA SER A 142 52.04 -4.73 -8.04
C SER A 142 51.65 -5.68 -6.91
N LYS A 143 51.75 -5.20 -5.67
CA LYS A 143 51.34 -5.92 -4.44
C LYS A 143 50.06 -5.39 -3.81
N ILE A 144 49.53 -4.28 -4.33
CA ILE A 144 48.38 -3.57 -3.80
C ILE A 144 47.42 -3.30 -4.96
N ILE A 145 46.12 -3.50 -4.72
CA ILE A 145 45.06 -3.04 -5.60
C ILE A 145 44.48 -1.78 -4.96
N SER A 146 44.32 -0.73 -5.74
CA SER A 146 43.70 0.53 -5.32
C SER A 146 42.64 0.96 -6.31
N GLY A 147 41.72 1.82 -5.87
CA GLY A 147 40.57 2.19 -6.66
C GLY A 147 39.49 2.85 -5.82
N THR A 148 38.31 3.03 -6.42
CA THR A 148 37.11 3.51 -5.74
C THR A 148 35.99 2.48 -5.88
N ALA A 149 35.13 2.41 -4.88
CA ALA A 149 33.95 1.57 -4.85
C ALA A 149 32.89 2.25 -3.99
N GLU A 150 31.65 1.76 -4.06
CA GLU A 150 30.57 2.28 -3.24
C GLU A 150 30.87 2.14 -1.74
N ALA A 151 30.60 3.20 -0.99
CA ALA A 151 30.79 3.23 0.46
C ALA A 151 29.99 2.11 1.12
N ASN A 152 30.52 1.50 2.18
CA ASN A 152 29.92 0.36 2.86
C ASN A 152 29.69 -0.89 1.99
N ALA A 153 30.09 -0.94 0.71
CA ALA A 153 30.07 -2.18 -0.07
C ALA A 153 31.20 -3.13 0.35
N THR A 154 31.22 -4.36 -0.17
CA THR A 154 32.33 -5.30 0.02
C THR A 154 32.95 -5.62 -1.32
N ILE A 155 34.23 -5.26 -1.50
CA ILE A 155 35.02 -5.67 -2.66
C ILE A 155 35.36 -7.15 -2.50
N LYS A 156 35.13 -7.94 -3.56
CA LYS A 156 35.52 -9.36 -3.64
C LYS A 156 36.57 -9.53 -4.71
N ILE A 157 37.77 -9.98 -4.32
CA ILE A 157 38.91 -10.21 -5.22
C ILE A 157 39.08 -11.71 -5.38
N LYS A 158 39.06 -12.22 -6.62
CA LYS A 158 39.34 -13.62 -6.94
C LYS A 158 40.66 -13.71 -7.71
N LEU A 159 41.63 -14.43 -7.16
CA LEU A 159 42.93 -14.66 -7.79
C LEU A 159 42.87 -15.79 -8.84
N PRO A 160 43.83 -15.86 -9.77
CA PRO A 160 43.88 -16.93 -10.79
C PRO A 160 43.94 -18.35 -10.21
N ASN A 161 44.55 -18.52 -9.02
CA ASN A 161 44.58 -19.79 -8.29
C ASN A 161 43.26 -20.14 -7.58
N GLY A 162 42.21 -19.32 -7.75
CA GLY A 162 40.89 -19.53 -7.17
C GLY A 162 40.70 -18.94 -5.77
N LYS A 163 41.76 -18.47 -5.09
CA LYS A 163 41.64 -17.86 -3.75
C LYS A 163 40.82 -16.57 -3.81
N VAL A 164 39.93 -16.38 -2.84
CA VAL A 164 39.06 -15.19 -2.74
C VAL A 164 39.37 -14.39 -1.50
N PHE A 165 39.40 -13.07 -1.64
CA PHE A 165 39.50 -12.10 -0.54
C PHE A 165 38.29 -11.17 -0.56
N SER A 166 37.87 -10.74 0.62
CA SER A 166 36.82 -9.74 0.78
C SER A 166 37.35 -8.57 1.58
N TRP A 167 37.06 -7.35 1.14
CA TRP A 167 37.42 -6.13 1.86
C TRP A 167 36.22 -5.20 1.94
N LYS A 168 35.86 -4.78 3.16
CA LYS A 168 34.72 -3.88 3.41
C LYS A 168 35.15 -2.45 3.14
N CYS A 169 34.51 -1.81 2.17
CA CYS A 169 34.62 -0.38 1.97
C CYS A 169 34.15 0.35 3.22
N ARG A 170 34.88 1.40 3.59
CA ARG A 170 34.47 2.33 4.64
C ARG A 170 33.48 3.34 4.09
#